data_AF-A0A2E3VZM9-F1
#
_entry.id   AF-A0A2E3VZM9-F1
#
_cell.length_a   1.000
_cell.length_b   1.000
_cell.length_c   1.000
_cell.angle_alpha   90.00
_cell.angle_beta   90.00
_cell.angle_gamma   90.00
#
_symmetry.space_group_name_H-M   'P 1'
#
loop_
_entity.id
_entity.type
_entity.pdbx_description
1 polymer ?
#
loop_
_entity_poly.entity_id
_entity_poly.type
_entity_poly.pdbx_seq_one_letter_code
_entity_poly.pdbx_strand_id
1 'polypeptide(L)'
;MKTLLAAVLVISSAMAQIPLGKYKAEKIQCKTGKVMKLGGKFMVYGIFLDVKASEMVMTAVAKSGSWAPFKLNCSQVNRGSYVYTQEGKYEGELPNISAKCNNAMWTAILKRKLFGVEEYGVFNYRVNGNRVQIFNPDTITKYSCDGAGDYPVYHYKKI
;
A
#
# COMPACT_ATOMS: atom_id res chain seq x y z
N MET A 1 -13.25 -12.25 56.83
CA MET A 1 -13.02 -12.46 55.37
C MET A 1 -13.35 -11.17 54.63
N LYS A 2 -12.37 -10.27 54.49
CA LYS A 2 -12.45 -9.09 53.61
C LYS A 2 -11.04 -8.80 53.14
N THR A 3 -10.60 -9.50 52.11
CA THR A 3 -9.34 -9.22 51.43
C THR A 3 -9.64 -9.03 49.95
N LEU A 4 -9.30 -7.81 49.55
CA LEU A 4 -9.42 -7.17 48.26
C LEU A 4 -9.35 -8.12 47.05
N LEU A 5 -10.38 -8.09 46.21
CA LEU A 5 -10.20 -8.37 44.79
C LEU A 5 -9.34 -7.24 44.21
N ALA A 6 -8.05 -7.51 44.06
CA ALA A 6 -7.21 -6.77 43.13
C ALA A 6 -7.73 -7.06 41.72
N ALA A 7 -8.60 -6.18 41.23
CA ALA A 7 -8.97 -6.12 39.82
C ALA A 7 -7.69 -5.84 39.04
N VAL A 8 -7.12 -6.89 38.45
CA VAL A 8 -6.09 -6.80 37.43
C VAL A 8 -6.76 -6.12 36.24
N LEU A 9 -6.66 -4.79 36.21
CA LEU A 9 -6.82 -3.99 35.00
C LEU A 9 -5.67 -4.40 34.06
N VAL A 10 -5.89 -5.49 33.33
CA VAL A 10 -5.14 -5.77 32.12
C VAL A 10 -5.53 -4.66 31.16
N ILE A 11 -4.80 -3.54 31.21
CA ILE A 11 -4.80 -2.55 30.14
C ILE A 11 -4.12 -3.26 28.98
N SER A 12 -4.88 -4.07 28.24
CA SER A 12 -4.49 -4.43 26.89
C SER A 12 -4.53 -3.12 26.11
N SER A 13 -3.37 -2.47 26.00
CA SER A 13 -3.16 -1.43 25.01
C SER A 13 -3.56 -2.05 23.67
N ALA A 14 -4.76 -1.74 23.20
CA ALA A 14 -5.25 -2.21 21.92
C ALA A 14 -4.23 -1.72 20.90
N MET A 15 -3.38 -2.65 20.42
CA MET A 15 -2.42 -2.34 19.37
C MET A 15 -3.22 -1.71 18.24
N ALA A 16 -2.89 -0.48 17.87
CA ALA A 16 -3.70 0.29 16.92
C ALA A 16 -3.62 -0.33 15.53
N GLN A 17 -4.40 -1.37 15.27
CA GLN A 17 -4.44 -2.07 13.98
C GLN A 17 -4.94 -1.13 12.88
N ILE A 18 -4.54 -1.41 11.63
CA ILE A 18 -5.08 -0.70 10.47
C ILE A 18 -6.59 -1.04 10.39
N PRO A 19 -7.49 -0.04 10.45
CA PRO A 19 -8.92 -0.32 10.41
C PRO A 19 -9.31 -1.02 9.10
N LEU A 20 -10.21 -1.99 9.16
CA LEU A 20 -10.71 -2.65 7.95
C LEU A 20 -11.41 -1.65 7.02
N GLY A 21 -11.34 -1.91 5.72
CA GLY A 21 -12.04 -1.15 4.70
C GLY A 21 -11.15 -0.69 3.55
N LYS A 22 -11.69 0.22 2.75
CA LYS A 22 -11.05 0.70 1.53
C LYS A 22 -10.31 2.01 1.76
N TYR A 23 -9.14 2.09 1.15
CA TYR A 23 -8.27 3.23 1.23
C TYR A 23 -7.83 3.65 -0.17
N LYS A 24 -7.67 4.96 -0.37
CA LYS A 24 -7.08 5.54 -1.58
C LYS A 24 -5.73 6.16 -1.24
N ALA A 25 -4.71 5.86 -2.05
CA ALA A 25 -3.41 6.50 -1.88
C ALA A 25 -3.53 8.00 -2.20
N GLU A 26 -3.13 8.84 -1.26
CA GLU A 26 -3.02 10.28 -1.45
C GLU A 26 -1.68 10.63 -2.10
N LYS A 27 -0.61 9.92 -1.72
CA LYS A 27 0.73 10.06 -2.29
C LYS A 27 1.59 8.83 -2.02
N ILE A 28 2.66 8.72 -2.79
CA ILE A 28 3.81 7.87 -2.46
C ILE A 28 4.98 8.82 -2.24
N GLN A 29 5.70 8.64 -1.14
CA GLN A 29 6.84 9.45 -0.77
C GLN A 29 8.02 8.53 -0.52
N CYS A 30 9.15 8.77 -1.17
CA CYS A 30 10.39 8.07 -0.82
C CYS A 30 10.82 8.49 0.58
N LYS A 31 11.48 7.61 1.34
CA LYS A 31 11.96 7.95 2.70
C LYS A 31 12.82 9.22 2.73
N THR A 32 13.57 9.53 1.66
CA THR A 32 14.28 10.81 1.46
C THR A 32 13.41 12.07 1.46
N GLY A 33 12.08 11.94 1.39
CA GLY A 33 11.12 13.04 1.30
C GLY A 33 10.62 13.32 -0.12
N LYS A 34 11.25 12.77 -1.15
CA LYS A 34 10.85 12.97 -2.55
C LYS A 34 9.46 12.37 -2.80
N VAL A 35 8.50 13.22 -3.17
CA VAL A 35 7.14 12.78 -3.50
C VAL A 35 7.09 12.31 -4.95
N MET A 36 6.55 11.11 -5.17
CA MET A 36 6.26 10.64 -6.51
C MET A 36 4.97 11.26 -7.03
N LYS A 37 5.00 11.65 -8.30
CA LYS A 37 3.81 12.13 -8.98
C LYS A 37 2.90 10.95 -9.35
N LEU A 38 1.75 10.84 -8.68
CA LEU A 38 0.66 9.92 -9.05
C LEU A 38 -0.11 10.44 -10.27
N GLY A 39 0.57 10.48 -11.42
CA GLY A 39 0.00 11.00 -12.67
C GLY A 39 0.91 11.98 -13.36
N GLY A 40 0.47 12.43 -14.52
CA GLY A 40 1.15 13.42 -15.33
C GLY A 40 0.15 14.18 -16.17
N LYS A 41 0.64 14.99 -17.10
CA LYS A 41 -0.20 15.72 -18.06
C LYS A 41 -1.22 14.74 -18.69
N PHE A 42 -0.73 13.63 -19.23
CA PHE A 42 -1.53 12.73 -20.05
C PHE A 42 -2.12 11.53 -19.32
N MET A 43 -1.89 11.37 -18.02
CA MET A 43 -2.20 10.13 -17.31
C MET A 43 -2.60 10.38 -15.85
N VAL A 44 -3.61 9.64 -15.41
CA VAL A 44 -4.13 9.66 -14.04
C VAL A 44 -3.89 8.29 -13.42
N TYR A 45 -3.26 8.26 -12.24
CA TYR A 45 -3.14 7.04 -11.45
C TYR A 45 -4.08 7.08 -10.25
N GLY A 46 -4.80 5.99 -10.04
CA GLY A 46 -5.50 5.71 -8.79
C GLY A 46 -4.92 4.45 -8.17
N ILE A 47 -4.50 4.52 -6.91
CA ILE A 47 -4.08 3.34 -6.15
C ILE A 47 -5.05 3.20 -4.98
N PHE A 48 -5.58 1.99 -4.83
CA PHE A 48 -6.50 1.63 -3.77
C PHE A 48 -5.92 0.46 -2.98
N LEU A 49 -6.19 0.45 -1.68
CA LEU A 49 -5.83 -0.65 -0.78
C LEU A 49 -7.11 -1.06 -0.04
N ASP A 50 -7.54 -2.30 -0.22
CA ASP A 50 -8.62 -2.91 0.56
C ASP A 50 -7.99 -3.76 1.66
N VAL A 51 -8.19 -3.36 2.92
CA VAL A 51 -7.70 -4.05 4.11
C VAL A 51 -8.81 -4.93 4.67
N LYS A 52 -8.58 -6.24 4.70
CA LYS A 52 -9.47 -7.26 5.27
C LYS A 52 -8.79 -7.92 6.47
N ALA A 53 -9.51 -8.77 7.19
CA ALA A 53 -9.04 -9.36 8.44
C ALA A 53 -7.67 -10.08 8.35
N SER A 54 -7.38 -10.73 7.22
CA SER A 54 -6.16 -11.54 7.03
C SER A 54 -5.46 -11.32 5.68
N GLU A 55 -5.98 -10.42 4.84
CA GLU A 55 -5.40 -10.11 3.53
C GLU A 55 -5.52 -8.63 3.19
N MET A 56 -4.59 -8.16 2.36
CA MET A 56 -4.67 -6.86 1.73
C MET A 56 -4.73 -7.03 0.21
N VAL A 57 -5.54 -6.19 -0.44
CA VAL A 57 -5.64 -6.13 -1.90
C VAL A 57 -5.29 -4.73 -2.36
N MET A 58 -4.15 -4.58 -3.04
CA MET A 58 -3.78 -3.33 -3.68
C MET A 58 -4.22 -3.36 -5.15
N THR A 59 -4.94 -2.33 -5.58
CA THR A 59 -5.33 -2.14 -6.99
C THR A 59 -4.78 -0.81 -7.49
N ALA A 60 -3.89 -0.86 -8.49
CA ALA A 60 -3.39 0.31 -9.19
C ALA A 60 -4.04 0.41 -10.57
N VAL A 61 -4.65 1.55 -10.87
CA VAL A 61 -5.30 1.84 -12.15
C VAL A 61 -4.63 3.05 -12.78
N ALA A 62 -4.19 2.91 -14.03
CA ALA A 62 -3.63 4.00 -14.82
C ALA A 62 -4.51 4.24 -16.04
N LYS A 63 -5.03 5.46 -16.18
CA LYS A 63 -5.85 5.86 -17.34
C LYS A 63 -5.25 7.06 -18.03
N SER A 64 -5.36 7.11 -19.35
CA SER A 64 -5.06 8.33 -20.10
C SER A 64 -6.09 9.41 -19.74
N GLY A 65 -5.64 10.66 -19.70
CA GLY A 65 -6.55 11.80 -19.63
C GLY A 65 -7.47 11.84 -20.86
N SER A 66 -8.65 12.45 -20.73
CA SER A 66 -9.63 12.54 -21.83
C SER A 66 -9.08 13.23 -23.09
N TRP A 67 -8.10 14.10 -22.92
CA TRP A 67 -7.47 14.89 -23.97
C TRP A 67 -6.13 14.31 -24.47
N ALA A 68 -5.69 13.16 -23.93
CA ALA A 68 -4.44 12.54 -24.36
C ALA A 68 -4.56 11.97 -25.78
N PRO A 69 -3.50 12.05 -26.62
CA PRO A 69 -3.52 11.54 -27.99
C PRO A 69 -3.43 10.01 -28.08
N PHE A 70 -3.56 9.30 -26.95
CA PHE A 70 -3.49 7.86 -26.85
C PHE A 70 -4.47 7.35 -25.79
N LYS A 71 -4.95 6.12 -25.98
CA LYS A 71 -5.79 5.43 -24.99
C LYS A 71 -4.92 4.54 -24.10
N LEU A 72 -4.83 4.90 -22.83
CA LEU A 72 -4.25 4.08 -21.78
C LEU A 72 -5.35 3.67 -20.81
N ASN A 73 -5.46 2.39 -20.54
CA ASN A 73 -6.29 1.86 -19.47
C ASN A 73 -5.63 0.58 -18.95
N CYS A 74 -4.87 0.72 -17.88
CA CYS A 74 -4.13 -0.35 -17.23
C CYS A 74 -4.66 -0.58 -15.82
N SER A 75 -4.63 -1.84 -15.39
CA SER A 75 -4.92 -2.27 -14.04
C SER A 75 -3.87 -3.27 -13.58
N GLN A 76 -3.40 -3.09 -12.36
CA GLN A 76 -2.57 -4.03 -11.63
C GLN A 76 -3.26 -4.37 -10.32
N VAL A 77 -3.28 -5.65 -9.96
CA VAL A 77 -3.80 -6.14 -8.68
C VAL A 77 -2.72 -6.95 -7.99
N ASN A 78 -2.42 -6.57 -6.75
CA ASN A 78 -1.59 -7.34 -5.84
C ASN A 78 -2.45 -7.80 -4.66
N ARG A 79 -2.22 -9.01 -4.18
CA ARG A 79 -2.97 -9.59 -3.07
C ARG A 79 -2.04 -10.48 -2.27
N GLY A 80 -2.05 -10.32 -0.96
CA GLY A 80 -1.29 -11.18 -0.06
C GLY A 80 -1.85 -11.16 1.35
N SER A 81 -1.41 -12.14 2.14
CA SER A 81 -1.77 -12.28 3.54
C SER A 81 -0.90 -11.38 4.41
N TYR A 82 -1.39 -11.10 5.62
CA TYR A 82 -0.60 -10.42 6.64
C TYR A 82 -1.03 -10.81 8.05
N VAL A 83 -0.11 -10.65 9.01
CA VAL A 83 -0.31 -10.90 10.43
C VAL A 83 0.35 -9.79 11.25
N TYR A 84 -0.39 -9.19 12.18
CA TYR A 84 0.17 -8.21 13.10
C TYR A 84 1.12 -8.90 14.10
N THR A 85 2.36 -8.43 14.15
CA THR A 85 3.39 -9.02 15.03
C THR A 85 3.67 -8.17 16.25
N GLN A 86 3.59 -6.84 16.10
CA GLN A 86 3.77 -5.87 17.18
C GLN A 86 3.09 -4.55 16.82
N GLU A 87 2.97 -3.63 17.77
CA GLU A 87 2.43 -2.30 17.52
C GLU A 87 3.20 -1.61 16.38
N GLY A 88 2.46 -1.09 15.40
CA GLY A 88 3.04 -0.43 14.24
C GLY A 88 3.77 -1.35 13.26
N LYS A 89 3.70 -2.68 13.41
CA LYS A 89 4.24 -3.63 12.42
C LYS A 89 3.32 -4.80 12.10
N TYR A 90 3.46 -5.30 10.88
CA TYR A 90 2.91 -6.59 10.47
C TYR A 90 3.92 -7.32 9.60
N GLU A 91 3.84 -8.64 9.58
CA GLU A 91 4.52 -9.47 8.58
C GLU A 91 3.52 -9.90 7.52
N GLY A 92 3.97 -10.01 6.28
CA GLY A 92 3.10 -10.42 5.19
C GLY A 92 3.79 -10.26 3.84
N GLU A 93 3.01 -10.42 2.79
CA GLU A 93 3.47 -10.29 1.41
C GLU A 93 2.42 -9.55 0.58
N LEU A 94 2.80 -9.10 -0.61
CA LEU A 94 1.86 -8.48 -1.54
C LEU A 94 2.23 -8.81 -3.00
N PRO A 95 2.19 -10.10 -3.39
CA PRO A 95 2.56 -10.52 -4.73
C PRO A 95 1.59 -10.00 -5.79
N ASN A 96 2.09 -9.85 -7.02
CA ASN A 96 1.24 -9.50 -8.15
C ASN A 96 0.36 -10.70 -8.56
N ILE A 97 -0.95 -10.47 -8.69
CA ILE A 97 -1.90 -11.46 -9.20
C ILE A 97 -2.27 -11.17 -10.65
N SER A 98 -2.34 -9.89 -11.02
CA SER A 98 -2.62 -9.50 -12.39
C SER A 98 -2.02 -8.14 -12.75
N ALA A 99 -1.63 -8.01 -14.02
CA ALA A 99 -1.20 -6.77 -14.63
C ALA A 99 -1.65 -6.80 -16.09
N LYS A 100 -2.64 -5.96 -16.44
CA LYS A 100 -3.26 -5.94 -17.76
C LYS A 100 -3.55 -4.51 -18.20
N CYS A 101 -3.41 -4.26 -19.50
CA CYS A 101 -3.81 -3.02 -20.13
C CYS A 101 -4.72 -3.28 -21.33
N ASN A 102 -5.34 -2.22 -21.84
CA ASN A 102 -6.09 -2.23 -23.10
C ASN A 102 -5.24 -2.54 -24.35
N ASN A 103 -3.91 -2.57 -24.23
CA ASN A 103 -2.99 -2.89 -25.32
C ASN A 103 -1.83 -3.76 -24.79
N ALA A 104 -1.33 -4.68 -25.63
CA ALA A 104 -0.27 -5.62 -25.27
C ALA A 104 1.08 -4.94 -24.99
N MET A 105 1.43 -3.89 -25.74
CA MET A 105 2.65 -3.10 -25.51
C MET A 105 2.63 -2.47 -24.11
N TRP A 106 1.52 -1.84 -23.72
CA TRP A 106 1.36 -1.27 -22.38
C TRP A 106 1.41 -2.34 -21.30
N THR A 107 0.81 -3.51 -21.57
CA THR A 107 0.87 -4.65 -20.65
C THR A 107 2.31 -5.12 -20.44
N ALA A 108 3.11 -5.23 -21.51
CA ALA A 108 4.51 -5.63 -21.43
C ALA A 108 5.35 -4.61 -20.64
N ILE A 109 5.11 -3.31 -20.83
CA ILE A 109 5.76 -2.24 -20.06
C ILE A 109 5.39 -2.35 -18.57
N LEU A 110 4.10 -2.48 -18.26
CA LEU A 110 3.63 -2.62 -16.88
C LEU A 110 4.25 -3.82 -16.17
N LYS A 111 4.30 -4.98 -16.83
CA LYS A 111 4.91 -6.20 -16.28
C LYS A 111 6.41 -6.09 -15.98
N ARG A 112 7.13 -5.17 -16.65
CA ARG A 112 8.54 -4.90 -16.37
C ARG A 112 8.74 -3.96 -15.16
N LYS A 113 7.70 -3.23 -14.75
CA LYS A 113 7.76 -2.22 -13.67
C LYS A 113 6.51 -2.28 -12.81
N LEU A 114 6.31 -3.43 -12.16
CA LEU A 114 5.14 -3.70 -11.31
C LEU A 114 5.21 -2.91 -10.00
N PHE A 115 4.07 -2.34 -9.61
CA PHE A 115 3.95 -1.43 -8.46
C PHE A 115 3.66 -2.11 -7.14
N GLY A 116 4.36 -1.73 -6.07
CA GLY A 116 4.07 -2.18 -4.70
C GLY A 116 3.95 -3.70 -4.58
N VAL A 117 4.78 -4.41 -5.34
CA VAL A 117 4.91 -5.86 -5.21
C VAL A 117 5.93 -6.11 -4.11
N GLU A 118 5.57 -6.95 -3.18
CA GLU A 118 6.37 -7.22 -2.00
C GLU A 118 6.44 -8.72 -1.77
N GLU A 119 7.64 -9.20 -1.48
CA GLU A 119 7.87 -10.54 -0.93
C GLU A 119 7.48 -10.58 0.54
N TYR A 120 7.48 -11.79 1.13
CA TYR A 120 7.24 -11.93 2.56
C TYR A 120 8.27 -11.16 3.37
N GLY A 121 7.82 -10.24 4.22
CA GLY A 121 8.70 -9.39 5.01
C GLY A 121 7.96 -8.57 6.06
N VAL A 122 8.71 -7.70 6.74
CA VAL A 122 8.20 -6.87 7.84
C VAL A 122 7.82 -5.50 7.33
N PHE A 123 6.56 -5.16 7.47
CA PHE A 123 6.03 -3.84 7.17
C PHE A 123 5.87 -3.02 8.43
N ASN A 124 6.16 -1.74 8.31
CA ASN A 124 5.85 -0.75 9.33
C ASN A 124 4.61 0.02 8.89
N TYR A 125 3.76 0.37 9.85
CA TYR A 125 2.59 1.18 9.60
C TYR A 125 2.34 2.21 10.72
N ARG A 126 1.61 3.26 10.38
CA ARG A 126 1.11 4.27 11.34
C ARG A 126 -0.32 4.62 11.01
N VAL A 127 -1.19 4.62 12.02
CA VAL A 127 -2.60 5.01 11.88
C VAL A 127 -2.81 6.36 12.56
N ASN A 128 -3.48 7.29 11.87
CA ASN A 128 -3.91 8.57 12.44
C ASN A 128 -5.31 8.89 11.91
N GLY A 129 -6.33 8.58 12.72
CA GLY A 129 -7.73 8.66 12.33
C GLY A 129 -8.00 7.85 11.07
N ASN A 130 -8.45 8.51 10.00
CA ASN A 130 -8.76 7.88 8.71
C ASN A 130 -7.56 7.76 7.78
N ARG A 131 -6.33 8.04 8.25
CA ARG A 131 -5.11 7.93 7.45
C ARG A 131 -4.24 6.78 7.93
N VAL A 132 -3.64 6.09 6.96
CA VAL A 132 -2.64 5.06 7.22
C VAL A 132 -1.40 5.30 6.38
N GLN A 133 -0.25 5.17 7.01
CA GLN A 133 1.06 5.13 6.36
C GLN A 133 1.55 3.69 6.40
N ILE A 134 2.05 3.15 5.29
CA ILE A 134 2.61 1.80 5.21
C ILE A 134 3.94 1.85 4.44
N PHE A 135 4.96 1.14 4.91
CA PHE A 135 6.24 0.98 4.22
C PHE A 135 6.98 -0.29 4.63
N ASN A 136 7.75 -0.83 3.69
CA ASN A 136 8.70 -1.91 3.92
C ASN A 136 10.12 -1.40 3.57
N PRO A 137 11.03 -1.24 4.55
CA PRO A 137 12.41 -0.84 4.28
C PRO A 137 13.17 -1.76 3.33
N ASP A 138 12.78 -3.05 3.33
CA ASP A 138 13.41 -4.13 2.57
C ASP A 138 12.63 -4.46 1.29
N THR A 139 11.78 -3.53 0.81
CA THR A 139 10.99 -3.74 -0.41
C THR A 139 11.86 -4.14 -1.61
N ILE A 140 11.33 -5.06 -2.41
CA ILE A 140 11.93 -5.41 -3.71
C ILE A 140 11.53 -4.42 -4.81
N THR A 141 10.40 -3.73 -4.67
CA THR A 141 9.91 -2.77 -5.67
C THR A 141 10.32 -1.33 -5.37
N LYS A 142 11.63 -1.15 -5.19
CA LYS A 142 12.25 0.17 -5.03
C LYS A 142 12.05 1.08 -6.23
N TYR A 143 11.63 0.57 -7.38
CA TYR A 143 11.48 1.34 -8.63
C TYR A 143 10.63 2.62 -8.55
N SER A 144 9.69 2.66 -7.61
CA SER A 144 8.95 3.86 -7.25
C SER A 144 9.88 5.00 -6.79
N CYS A 145 10.98 4.63 -6.15
CA CYS A 145 12.00 5.46 -5.54
C CYS A 145 13.44 5.16 -6.01
N ASP A 146 13.65 4.42 -7.11
CA ASP A 146 14.99 4.01 -7.61
C ASP A 146 15.93 5.20 -7.77
N GLY A 147 15.45 6.30 -8.35
CA GLY A 147 16.25 7.51 -8.55
C GLY A 147 16.62 8.25 -7.26
N ALA A 148 16.12 7.82 -6.11
CA ALA A 148 16.47 8.32 -4.78
C ALA A 148 17.21 7.27 -3.93
N GLY A 149 17.38 6.03 -4.42
CA GLY A 149 18.09 4.95 -3.71
C GLY A 149 17.41 4.44 -2.46
N ASP A 150 16.08 4.58 -2.34
CA ASP A 150 15.35 4.35 -1.09
C ASP A 150 14.01 3.63 -1.30
N TYR A 151 13.29 3.31 -0.22
CA TYR A 151 12.00 2.64 -0.28
C TYR A 151 10.81 3.62 -0.38
N PRO A 152 9.70 3.21 -1.01
CA PRO A 152 8.46 3.96 -1.05
C PRO A 152 7.72 3.87 0.28
N VAL A 153 7.14 4.99 0.66
CA VAL A 153 6.22 5.12 1.78
C VAL A 153 4.86 5.52 1.25
N TYR A 154 3.89 4.65 1.47
CA TYR A 154 2.55 4.80 0.94
C TYR A 154 1.69 5.52 1.97
N HIS A 155 1.05 6.61 1.55
CA HIS A 155 0.13 7.37 2.38
C HIS A 155 -1.28 7.19 1.83
N TYR A 156 -2.16 6.60 2.63
CA TYR A 156 -3.53 6.37 2.26
C TYR A 156 -4.52 7.10 3.17
N LYS A 157 -5.70 7.37 2.61
CA LYS A 157 -6.87 7.86 3.32
C LYS A 157 -8.05 6.91 3.09
N LYS A 158 -8.77 6.57 4.16
CA LYS A 158 -9.97 5.75 4.12
C LYS A 158 -11.07 6.45 3.32
N ILE A 159 -11.79 5.70 2.49
CA ILE A 159 -12.89 6.18 1.64
C ILE A 159 -14.18 5.38 1.87
#